data_AF-A0AAU7DYB6-F1
#
_entry.id   AF-A0AAU7DYB6-F1
#
_cell.length_a   1.000
_cell.length_b   1.000
_cell.length_c   1.000
_cell.angle_alpha   90.00
_cell.angle_beta   90.00
_cell.angle_gamma   90.00
#
_symmetry.space_group_name_H-M   'P 1'
#
loop_
_entity.id
_entity.type
_entity.pdbx_description
1 polymer ?
#
loop_
_entity_poly.entity_id
_entity_poly.type
_entity_poly.pdbx_seq_one_letter_code
_entity_poly.pdbx_strand_id
1 'polypeptide(L)'
;MNAYPQPVPPRTMRGASIIILIFAGALLLFGFNMFRIGSSDTNLAHDLQATGLSGAVTDAQVSIGRGNDRELSTSHAKLVFTGTDGTEHVMETNRYPRFFPDLGTPYGWLEDFPTKDQIVGQAVLYRVGDSPAVLLVNEIPALAEAGWSFPNYLGIVFMVMGTGAGIGGGISLSRANRRLKENRS
;
A
#
# COMPACT_ATOMS: atom_id res chain seq x y z
N MET A 1 39.16 26.12 -31.80
CA MET A 1 39.75 25.69 -30.52
C MET A 1 38.87 24.60 -29.93
N ASN A 2 39.27 23.33 -30.06
CA ASN A 2 38.55 22.23 -29.44
C ASN A 2 39.08 22.06 -28.03
N ALA A 3 38.31 22.51 -27.03
CA ALA A 3 38.58 22.21 -25.64
C ALA A 3 38.35 20.70 -25.45
N TYR A 4 39.43 19.90 -25.40
CA TYR A 4 39.32 18.52 -24.99
C TYR A 4 38.76 18.50 -23.56
N PRO A 5 37.65 17.79 -23.29
CA PRO A 5 37.12 17.68 -21.95
C PRO A 5 38.21 17.06 -21.05
N GLN A 6 38.60 17.78 -20.01
CA GLN A 6 39.58 17.33 -19.03
C GLN A 6 39.14 15.96 -18.48
N PRO A 7 40.01 14.93 -18.48
CA PRO A 7 39.64 13.62 -18.00
C PRO A 7 39.27 13.69 -16.52
N VAL A 8 38.03 13.31 -16.18
CA VAL A 8 37.53 13.33 -14.81
C VAL A 8 38.39 12.42 -13.94
N PRO A 9 38.92 12.88 -12.80
CA PRO A 9 39.74 12.07 -11.92
C PRO A 9 39.02 10.78 -11.51
N PRO A 10 39.68 9.61 -11.53
CA PRO A 10 39.01 8.33 -11.26
C PRO A 10 38.43 8.23 -9.83
N ARG A 11 38.96 9.02 -8.87
CA ARG A 11 38.41 9.12 -7.51
C ARG A 11 37.07 9.87 -7.47
N THR A 12 36.91 10.95 -8.24
CA THR A 12 35.63 11.67 -8.31
C THR A 12 34.59 10.88 -9.09
N MET A 13 35.02 10.12 -10.11
CA MET A 13 34.17 9.18 -10.85
C MET A 13 33.62 8.05 -9.95
N ARG A 14 34.44 7.52 -9.05
CA ARG A 14 34.02 6.51 -8.06
C ARG A 14 33.01 7.07 -7.06
N GLY A 15 33.27 8.26 -6.51
CA GLY A 15 32.35 8.92 -5.57
C GLY A 15 30.96 9.18 -6.20
N ALA A 16 30.94 9.77 -7.40
CA ALA A 16 29.69 10.02 -8.13
C ALA A 16 28.93 8.72 -8.44
N SER A 17 29.63 7.65 -8.83
CA SER A 17 29.00 6.35 -9.12
C SER A 17 28.37 5.72 -7.88
N ILE A 18 29.01 5.84 -6.72
CA ILE A 18 28.45 5.35 -5.44
C ILE A 18 27.18 6.13 -5.08
N ILE A 19 27.19 7.46 -5.22
CA ILE A 19 26.01 8.29 -4.94
C ILE A 19 24.85 7.91 -5.86
N ILE A 20 25.11 7.71 -7.16
CA ILE A 20 24.11 7.26 -8.14
C ILE A 20 23.54 5.89 -7.75
N LEU A 21 24.38 4.96 -7.28
CA LEU A 21 23.92 3.64 -6.84
C LEU A 21 23.06 3.71 -5.58
N ILE A 22 23.39 4.57 -4.62
CA ILE A 22 22.56 4.80 -3.43
C ILE A 22 21.20 5.38 -3.83
N PHE A 23 21.20 6.38 -4.72
CA PHE A 23 19.98 6.98 -5.22
C PHE A 23 19.12 5.97 -5.98
N ALA A 24 19.73 5.14 -6.82
CA ALA A 24 19.06 4.03 -7.50
C ALA A 24 18.40 3.07 -6.51
N GLY A 25 19.10 2.68 -5.45
CA GLY A 25 18.55 1.85 -4.38
C GLY A 25 17.36 2.49 -3.68
N ALA A 26 17.43 3.79 -3.38
CA ALA A 26 16.32 4.53 -2.77
C ALA A 26 15.09 4.57 -3.69
N LEU A 27 15.27 4.83 -4.99
CA LEU A 27 14.18 4.81 -5.97
C LEU A 27 13.53 3.43 -6.09
N LEU A 28 14.32 2.36 -6.10
CA LEU A 28 13.79 0.99 -6.14
C LEU A 28 12.96 0.68 -4.89
N LEU A 29 13.48 0.99 -3.71
CA LEU A 29 12.76 0.77 -2.44
C LEU A 29 11.47 1.59 -2.39
N PHE A 30 11.53 2.85 -2.81
CA PHE A 30 10.34 3.70 -2.86
C PHE A 30 9.31 3.17 -3.86
N GLY A 31 9.75 2.78 -5.07
CA GLY A 31 8.91 2.20 -6.10
C GLY A 31 8.23 0.91 -5.64
N PHE A 32 8.98 0.03 -4.96
CA PHE A 32 8.45 -1.19 -4.36
C PHE A 32 7.39 -0.95 -3.31
N ASN A 33 7.63 0.00 -2.39
CA ASN A 33 6.63 0.35 -1.38
C ASN A 33 5.35 0.91 -2.01
N MET A 34 5.46 1.80 -2.99
CA MET A 34 4.30 2.36 -3.69
C MET A 34 3.49 1.30 -4.44
N PHE A 35 4.19 0.38 -5.14
CA PHE A 35 3.52 -0.72 -5.82
C PHE A 35 2.78 -1.65 -4.85
N ARG A 36 3.43 -2.00 -3.72
CA ARG A 36 2.83 -2.83 -2.68
C ARG A 36 1.58 -2.19 -2.08
N ILE A 37 1.65 -0.90 -1.75
CA ILE A 37 0.50 -0.13 -1.23
C ILE A 37 -0.65 -0.15 -2.24
N GLY A 38 -0.37 0.10 -3.52
CA GLY A 38 -1.41 0.07 -4.55
C GLY A 38 -2.08 -1.30 -4.74
N SER A 39 -1.37 -2.38 -4.43
CA SER A 39 -1.88 -3.76 -4.56
C SER A 39 -2.51 -4.34 -3.29
N SER A 40 -2.45 -3.66 -2.13
CA SER A 40 -2.76 -4.30 -0.85
C SER A 40 -4.22 -4.74 -0.74
N ASP A 41 -5.15 -3.95 -1.26
CA ASP A 41 -6.58 -4.24 -1.19
C ASP A 41 -6.97 -5.42 -2.09
N THR A 42 -6.47 -5.43 -3.33
CA THR A 42 -6.70 -6.53 -4.28
C THR A 42 -6.10 -7.84 -3.77
N ASN A 43 -4.89 -7.79 -3.21
CA ASN A 43 -4.27 -8.95 -2.59
C ASN A 43 -5.08 -9.44 -1.38
N LEU A 44 -5.56 -8.52 -0.54
CA LEU A 44 -6.41 -8.88 0.60
C LEU A 44 -7.71 -9.56 0.14
N ALA A 45 -8.36 -9.03 -0.89
CA ALA A 45 -9.59 -9.59 -1.44
C ALA A 45 -9.35 -11.02 -1.97
N HIS A 46 -8.29 -11.22 -2.76
CA HIS A 46 -7.94 -12.55 -3.26
C HIS A 46 -7.52 -13.52 -2.14
N ASP A 47 -6.75 -13.05 -1.17
CA ASP A 47 -6.35 -13.86 -0.02
C ASP A 47 -7.57 -14.34 0.77
N LEU A 48 -8.53 -13.45 1.04
CA LEU A 48 -9.77 -13.80 1.74
C LEU A 48 -10.67 -14.70 0.89
N GLN A 49 -10.72 -14.54 -0.43
CA GLN A 49 -11.43 -15.50 -1.30
C GLN A 49 -10.81 -16.90 -1.26
N ALA A 50 -9.48 -16.98 -1.22
CA ALA A 50 -8.75 -18.25 -1.25
C ALA A 50 -8.71 -18.97 0.10
N THR A 51 -8.62 -18.21 1.19
CA THR A 51 -8.30 -18.75 2.53
C THR A 51 -9.19 -18.24 3.65
N GLY A 52 -10.11 -17.31 3.36
CA GLY A 52 -11.00 -16.72 4.36
C GLY A 52 -12.05 -17.70 4.86
N LEU A 53 -12.32 -17.60 6.16
CA LEU A 53 -13.45 -18.23 6.82
C LEU A 53 -14.72 -17.42 6.56
N SER A 54 -15.87 -18.08 6.56
CA SER A 54 -17.16 -17.44 6.32
C SER A 54 -17.87 -17.11 7.64
N GLY A 55 -18.59 -15.99 7.67
CA GLY A 55 -19.45 -15.62 8.80
C GLY A 55 -20.60 -14.73 8.35
N ALA A 56 -21.46 -14.36 9.30
CA ALA A 56 -22.58 -13.45 9.07
C ALA A 56 -22.57 -12.32 10.10
N VAL A 57 -22.71 -11.08 9.63
CA VAL A 57 -22.72 -9.89 10.49
C VAL A 57 -23.97 -9.86 11.35
N THR A 58 -23.79 -9.73 12.65
CA THR A 58 -24.86 -9.62 13.64
C THR A 58 -25.05 -8.18 14.12
N ASP A 59 -23.97 -7.40 14.17
CA ASP A 59 -24.01 -5.98 14.52
C ASP A 59 -22.85 -5.22 13.87
N ALA A 60 -22.96 -3.90 13.81
CA ALA A 60 -21.93 -3.03 13.28
C ALA A 60 -21.91 -1.68 14.01
N GLN A 61 -20.72 -1.11 14.13
CA GLN A 61 -20.49 0.25 14.61
C GLN A 61 -19.58 0.99 13.64
N VAL A 62 -19.73 2.30 13.51
CA VAL A 62 -18.86 3.13 12.66
C VAL A 62 -18.15 4.18 13.48
N SER A 63 -16.89 4.45 13.17
CA SER A 63 -16.10 5.48 13.83
C SER A 63 -16.26 6.81 13.09
N ILE A 64 -16.82 7.79 13.79
CA ILE A 64 -16.98 9.18 13.35
C ILE A 64 -15.81 10.01 13.86
N GLY A 65 -15.06 10.58 12.92
CA GLY A 65 -13.93 11.46 13.20
C GLY A 65 -14.05 12.78 12.45
N ARG A 66 -13.25 13.77 12.86
CA ARG A 66 -13.08 15.03 12.12
C ARG A 66 -11.81 14.97 11.29
N GLY A 67 -11.93 15.22 10.00
CA GLY A 67 -10.80 15.40 9.09
C GLY A 67 -10.06 16.72 9.31
N ASN A 68 -8.93 16.90 8.63
CA ASN A 68 -8.15 18.15 8.69
C ASN A 68 -8.90 19.35 8.09
N ASP A 69 -9.87 19.08 7.22
CA ASP A 69 -10.82 20.01 6.60
C ASP A 69 -11.96 20.45 7.55
N ARG A 70 -12.00 19.92 8.77
CA ARG A 70 -13.08 20.07 9.76
C ARG A 70 -14.39 19.41 9.37
N GLU A 71 -14.42 18.63 8.29
CA GLU A 71 -15.58 17.84 7.93
C GLU A 71 -15.64 16.56 8.77
N LEU A 72 -16.86 16.14 9.09
CA LEU A 72 -17.09 14.87 9.75
C LEU A 72 -17.01 13.77 8.70
N SER A 73 -16.30 12.70 9.02
CA SER A 73 -16.15 11.56 8.11
C SER A 73 -16.16 10.26 8.90
N THR A 74 -16.61 9.21 8.22
CA THR A 74 -16.52 7.85 8.74
C THR A 74 -15.13 7.29 8.36
N SER A 75 -14.40 6.77 9.35
CA SER A 75 -13.04 6.25 9.12
C SER A 75 -13.06 4.72 8.95
N HIS A 76 -13.57 4.03 9.97
CA HIS A 76 -13.56 2.58 10.11
C HIS A 76 -14.94 2.08 10.54
N ALA A 77 -15.29 0.85 10.17
CA ALA A 77 -16.41 0.13 10.72
C ALA A 77 -15.90 -1.04 11.55
N LYS A 78 -16.49 -1.25 12.72
CA LYS A 78 -16.30 -2.43 13.55
C LYS A 78 -17.49 -3.36 13.30
N LEU A 79 -17.20 -4.57 12.84
CA LEU A 79 -18.18 -5.61 12.56
C LEU A 79 -18.17 -6.62 13.70
N VAL A 80 -19.35 -6.91 14.23
CA VAL A 80 -19.61 -8.07 15.07
C VAL A 80 -20.27 -9.11 14.19
N PHE A 81 -19.73 -10.32 14.15
CA PHE A 81 -20.22 -11.37 13.28
C PHE A 81 -20.05 -12.74 13.92
N THR A 82 -20.87 -13.69 13.50
CA THR A 82 -20.78 -15.09 13.91
C THR A 82 -20.14 -15.90 12.78
N GLY A 83 -19.04 -16.57 13.08
CA GLY A 83 -18.39 -17.50 12.16
C GLY A 83 -19.23 -18.75 11.92
N THR A 84 -18.93 -19.52 10.87
CA THR A 84 -19.61 -20.81 10.61
C THR A 84 -19.41 -21.84 11.72
N ASP A 85 -18.38 -21.66 12.55
CA ASP A 85 -18.12 -22.46 13.75
C ASP A 85 -19.00 -22.07 14.96
N GLY A 86 -19.83 -21.02 14.81
CA GLY A 86 -20.69 -20.49 15.86
C GLY A 86 -19.99 -19.52 16.81
N THR A 87 -18.71 -19.20 16.58
CA THR A 87 -17.95 -18.28 17.42
C THR A 87 -18.26 -16.84 17.02
N GLU A 88 -18.46 -15.97 18.02
CA GLU A 88 -18.57 -14.53 17.78
C GLU A 88 -17.18 -13.89 17.64
N HIS A 89 -17.06 -13.03 16.64
CA HIS A 89 -15.86 -12.28 16.35
C HIS A 89 -16.16 -10.79 16.23
N VAL A 90 -15.19 -9.97 16.63
CA VAL A 90 -15.23 -8.52 16.48
C VAL A 90 -13.99 -8.09 15.71
N MET A 91 -14.17 -7.49 14.54
CA MET A 91 -13.06 -7.04 13.69
C MET A 91 -13.37 -5.71 13.02
N GLU A 92 -12.32 -4.96 12.69
CA GLU A 92 -12.44 -3.67 12.02
C GLU A 92 -12.18 -3.80 10.52
N THR A 93 -12.90 -2.99 9.75
CA THR A 93 -12.73 -2.87 8.32
C THR A 93 -12.90 -1.42 7.86
N ASN A 94 -12.24 -1.09 6.76
CA ASN A 94 -12.33 0.23 6.13
C ASN A 94 -13.30 0.20 4.93
N ARG A 95 -13.86 -0.97 4.65
CA ARG A 95 -14.67 -1.29 3.47
C ARG A 95 -16.10 -1.62 3.91
N TYR A 96 -16.98 -0.64 3.73
CA TYR A 96 -18.39 -0.71 4.07
C TYR A 96 -19.14 0.39 3.32
N PRO A 97 -20.47 0.27 3.16
CA PRO A 97 -21.32 1.32 2.61
C PRO A 97 -21.17 2.62 3.41
N ARG A 98 -20.46 3.60 2.85
CA ARG A 98 -20.18 4.88 3.51
C ARG A 98 -21.39 5.80 3.48
N PHE A 99 -21.48 6.66 4.48
CA PHE A 99 -22.42 7.78 4.53
C PHE A 99 -21.69 9.03 5.00
N PHE A 100 -22.32 10.18 4.78
CA PHE A 100 -21.80 11.47 5.25
C PHE A 100 -22.52 11.83 6.55
N PRO A 101 -21.82 11.88 7.69
CA PRO A 101 -22.42 12.27 8.96
C PRO A 101 -22.79 13.75 8.96
N ASP A 102 -23.92 14.08 9.59
CA ASP A 102 -24.40 15.45 9.74
C ASP A 102 -23.54 16.23 10.75
N LEU A 103 -23.52 17.56 10.65
CA LEU A 103 -22.74 18.45 11.54
C LEU A 103 -23.03 18.27 13.05
N GLY A 104 -24.14 17.63 13.42
CA GLY A 104 -24.54 17.33 14.80
C GLY A 104 -24.20 15.91 15.27
N THR A 105 -23.63 15.05 14.43
CA THR A 105 -23.31 13.66 14.79
C THR A 105 -22.21 13.63 15.86
N PRO A 106 -22.37 12.83 16.95
CA PRO A 106 -21.36 12.71 17.98
C PRO A 106 -20.08 12.05 17.46
N TYR A 107 -18.95 12.40 18.07
CA TYR A 107 -17.65 11.77 17.79
C TYR A 107 -17.55 10.37 18.40
N GLY A 108 -16.71 9.55 17.78
CA GLY A 108 -16.38 8.22 18.28
C GLY A 108 -17.20 7.12 17.60
N TRP A 109 -17.39 6.02 18.32
CA TRP A 109 -18.14 4.88 17.81
C TRP A 109 -19.63 5.15 17.88
N LEU A 110 -20.28 5.05 16.73
CA LEU A 110 -21.72 5.21 16.56
C LEU A 110 -22.32 3.84 16.26
N GLU A 111 -23.24 3.40 17.12
CA GLU A 111 -23.95 2.13 16.98
C GLU A 111 -25.06 2.21 15.94
N ASP A 112 -25.82 3.31 15.92
CA ASP A 112 -26.94 3.50 14.99
C ASP A 112 -26.58 4.51 13.92
N PHE A 113 -26.48 4.03 12.68
CA PHE A 113 -26.10 4.85 11.53
C PHE A 113 -26.91 4.47 10.28
N PRO A 114 -27.04 5.38 9.30
CA PRO A 114 -28.01 5.22 8.21
C PRO A 114 -27.83 3.99 7.30
N THR A 115 -26.61 3.45 7.20
CA THR A 115 -26.29 2.31 6.33
C THR A 115 -26.12 0.99 7.08
N LYS A 116 -26.50 0.95 8.37
CA LYS A 116 -26.32 -0.24 9.22
C LYS A 116 -27.11 -1.45 8.72
N ASP A 117 -28.31 -1.23 8.22
CA ASP A 117 -29.19 -2.22 7.62
C ASP A 117 -28.60 -2.87 6.36
N GLN A 118 -27.70 -2.17 5.67
CA GLN A 118 -26.98 -2.71 4.51
C GLN A 118 -25.80 -3.61 4.91
N ILE A 119 -25.43 -3.62 6.19
CA ILE A 119 -24.28 -4.34 6.73
C ILE A 119 -24.74 -5.53 7.58
N VAL A 120 -25.70 -5.32 8.49
CA VAL A 120 -26.22 -6.37 9.35
C VAL A 120 -26.93 -7.45 8.52
N GLY A 121 -26.64 -8.72 8.80
CA GLY A 121 -27.15 -9.85 8.04
C GLY A 121 -26.36 -10.17 6.77
N GLN A 122 -25.38 -9.36 6.38
CA GLN A 122 -24.51 -9.67 5.24
C GLN A 122 -23.51 -10.78 5.60
N ALA A 123 -23.13 -11.54 4.58
CA ALA A 123 -22.03 -12.49 4.70
C ALA A 123 -20.68 -11.75 4.70
N VAL A 124 -19.74 -12.27 5.48
CA VAL A 124 -18.34 -11.80 5.53
C VAL A 124 -17.37 -12.92 5.24
N LEU A 125 -16.23 -12.57 4.66
CA LEU A 125 -15.02 -13.40 4.71
C LEU A 125 -14.03 -12.78 5.68
N TYR A 126 -13.46 -13.61 6.56
CA TYR A 126 -12.53 -13.18 7.59
C TYR A 126 -11.35 -14.12 7.75
N ARG A 127 -10.27 -13.58 8.33
CA ARG A 127 -9.11 -14.34 8.75
C ARG A 127 -8.71 -13.89 10.15
N VAL A 128 -8.41 -14.87 11.01
CA VAL A 128 -7.90 -14.67 12.37
C VAL A 128 -6.39 -14.98 12.38
N GLY A 129 -5.60 -14.33 13.23
CA GLY A 129 -4.16 -14.62 13.40
C GLY A 129 -3.26 -13.39 13.19
N ASP A 130 -2.07 -13.60 12.61
CA ASP A 130 -1.01 -12.59 12.48
C ASP A 130 -1.36 -11.38 11.60
N SER A 131 -2.34 -11.54 10.71
CA SER A 131 -2.84 -10.46 9.84
C SER A 131 -4.37 -10.57 9.76
N PRO A 132 -5.07 -10.19 10.83
CA PRO A 132 -6.50 -10.33 10.92
C PRO A 132 -7.16 -9.36 9.96
N ALA A 133 -8.21 -9.81 9.29
CA ALA A 133 -8.93 -8.99 8.34
C ALA A 133 -10.36 -9.52 8.16
N VAL A 134 -11.27 -8.61 7.83
CA VAL A 134 -12.66 -8.93 7.48
C VAL A 134 -13.12 -8.05 6.33
N LEU A 135 -13.85 -8.64 5.38
CA LEU A 135 -14.53 -7.96 4.30
C LEU A 135 -15.95 -8.49 4.16
N LEU A 136 -16.90 -7.60 3.86
CA LEU A 136 -18.23 -7.98 3.41
C LEU A 136 -18.10 -8.63 2.04
N VAL A 137 -18.80 -9.75 1.82
CA VAL A 137 -18.69 -10.53 0.57
C VAL A 137 -19.05 -9.69 -0.66
N ASN A 138 -20.00 -8.77 -0.54
CA ASN A 138 -20.42 -7.87 -1.61
C ASN A 138 -19.33 -6.85 -2.04
N GLU A 139 -18.38 -6.51 -1.15
CA GLU A 139 -17.27 -5.59 -1.46
C GLU A 139 -16.12 -6.29 -2.18
N ILE A 140 -16.01 -7.62 -2.06
CA ILE A 140 -14.86 -8.38 -2.58
C ILE A 140 -14.72 -8.29 -4.10
N PRO A 141 -15.78 -8.45 -4.93
CA PRO A 141 -15.64 -8.36 -6.39
C PRO A 141 -15.07 -7.00 -6.83
N ALA A 142 -15.54 -5.91 -6.24
CA ALA A 142 -15.07 -4.57 -6.56
C ALA A 142 -13.58 -4.37 -6.24
N LEU A 143 -13.07 -5.05 -5.21
CA LEU A 143 -11.66 -4.99 -4.81
C LEU A 143 -10.77 -5.94 -5.62
N ALA A 144 -11.28 -7.12 -5.96
CA ALA A 144 -10.58 -8.12 -6.76
C ALA A 144 -10.44 -7.68 -8.24
N GLU A 145 -11.45 -6.98 -8.77
CA GLU A 145 -11.44 -6.44 -10.13
C GLU A 145 -10.85 -5.03 -10.21
N ALA A 146 -10.45 -4.44 -9.07
CA ALA A 146 -9.81 -3.14 -9.06
C ALA A 146 -8.54 -3.18 -9.92
N GLY A 147 -8.55 -2.39 -10.99
CA GLY A 147 -7.36 -2.19 -11.82
C GLY A 147 -6.23 -1.50 -11.06
N TRP A 148 -5.13 -1.23 -11.77
CA TRP A 148 -3.99 -0.57 -11.14
C TRP A 148 -4.35 0.83 -10.65
N SER A 149 -3.99 1.11 -9.40
CA SER A 149 -4.14 2.42 -8.79
C SER A 149 -2.95 3.33 -9.14
N PHE A 150 -3.09 4.64 -8.91
CA PHE A 150 -2.00 5.61 -9.11
C PHE A 150 -0.68 5.19 -8.44
N PRO A 151 -0.66 4.72 -7.17
CA PRO A 151 0.54 4.16 -6.53
C PRO A 151 1.20 3.02 -7.31
N ASN A 152 0.45 2.14 -7.97
CA ASN A 152 1.03 1.06 -8.78
C ASN A 152 1.84 1.63 -9.95
N TYR A 153 1.25 2.54 -10.73
CA TYR A 153 1.92 3.17 -11.86
C TYR A 153 3.16 3.95 -11.43
N LEU A 154 3.05 4.75 -10.38
CA LEU A 154 4.16 5.51 -9.84
C LEU A 154 5.27 4.59 -9.32
N GLY A 155 4.90 3.49 -8.68
CA GLY A 155 5.81 2.46 -8.21
C GLY A 155 6.65 1.88 -9.34
N ILE A 156 6.01 1.50 -10.45
CA ILE A 156 6.68 0.96 -11.64
C ILE A 156 7.63 2.00 -12.25
N VAL A 157 7.20 3.25 -12.39
CA VAL A 157 8.05 4.33 -12.93
C VAL A 157 9.32 4.50 -12.10
N PHE A 158 9.21 4.51 -10.77
CA PHE A 158 10.38 4.60 -9.89
C PHE A 158 11.26 3.36 -9.94
N MET A 159 10.68 2.16 -10.06
CA MET A 159 11.45 0.94 -10.25
C MET A 159 12.28 0.99 -11.53
N VAL A 160 11.66 1.36 -12.66
CA VAL A 160 12.33 1.46 -13.97
C VAL A 160 13.47 2.49 -13.93
N MET A 161 13.21 3.67 -13.36
CA MET A 161 14.26 4.69 -13.20
C MET A 161 15.40 4.21 -12.29
N GLY A 162 15.07 3.55 -11.17
CA GLY A 162 16.03 2.98 -10.25
C GLY A 162 16.91 1.91 -10.91
N THR A 163 16.32 0.98 -11.66
CA THR A 163 17.06 -0.04 -12.41
C THR A 163 17.99 0.59 -13.45
N GLY A 164 17.52 1.58 -14.20
CA GLY A 164 18.33 2.30 -15.18
C GLY A 164 19.53 3.01 -14.56
N ALA A 165 19.30 3.74 -13.46
CA ALA A 165 20.35 4.41 -12.70
C ALA A 165 21.35 3.40 -12.09
N GLY A 166 20.86 2.26 -11.60
CA GLY A 166 21.67 1.17 -11.05
C GLY A 166 22.64 0.59 -12.08
N ILE A 167 22.14 0.27 -13.28
CA ILE A 167 22.96 -0.24 -14.38
C ILE A 167 24.04 0.79 -14.78
N GLY A 168 23.64 2.05 -14.97
CA GLY A 168 24.58 3.13 -15.33
C GLY A 168 25.66 3.37 -14.28
N GLY A 169 25.27 3.40 -12.99
CA GLY A 169 26.19 3.54 -11.86
C GLY A 169 27.16 2.36 -11.75
N GLY A 170 26.68 1.12 -11.95
CA GLY A 170 27.50 -0.09 -11.91
C GLY A 170 28.55 -0.14 -13.03
N ILE A 171 28.16 0.22 -14.26
CA ILE A 171 29.08 0.32 -15.40
C ILE A 171 30.13 1.42 -15.17
N SER A 172 29.72 2.57 -14.64
CA SER A 172 30.65 3.66 -14.32
C SER A 172 31.65 3.26 -13.23
N LEU A 173 31.18 2.59 -12.18
CA LEU A 173 32.01 2.12 -11.07
C LEU A 173 33.02 1.05 -11.52
N SER A 174 32.61 0.10 -12.37
CA SER A 174 33.52 -0.94 -12.90
C SER A 174 34.64 -0.33 -13.74
N ARG A 175 34.31 0.65 -14.60
CA ARG A 175 35.29 1.41 -15.38
C ARG A 175 36.24 2.23 -14.49
N ALA A 176 35.72 2.89 -13.46
CA ALA A 176 36.54 3.65 -12.51
C ALA A 176 37.52 2.75 -11.75
N ASN A 177 37.06 1.58 -11.29
CA ASN A 177 37.91 0.61 -10.58
C ASN A 177 38.98 0.00 -11.49
N ARG A 178 38.65 -0.31 -12.75
CA ARG A 178 39.64 -0.80 -13.74
C ARG A 178 40.77 0.23 -13.95
N ARG A 179 40.43 1.50 -14.15
CA ARG A 179 41.41 2.59 -14.34
C ARG A 179 42.28 2.83 -13.10
N LEU A 180 41.73 2.69 -11.90
CA LEU A 180 42.51 2.81 -10.66
C LEU A 180 43.50 1.65 -10.47
N LYS A 181 43.17 0.46 -10.98
CA LYS A 181 44.07 -0.70 -10.94
C LYS A 181 45.21 -0.56 -11.96
N GLU A 182 44.89 -0.10 -13.16
CA GLU A 182 45.86 0.17 -14.23
C GLU A 182 46.85 1.30 -13.86
N ASN A 183 46.43 2.33 -13.13
CA ASN A 183 47.33 3.41 -12.67
C ASN A 183 48.20 3.06 -11.44
N ARG A 184 48.05 1.85 -10.87
CA ARG A 184 48.81 1.38 -9.69
C ARG A 184 49.87 0.32 -10.03
N SER A 185 49.83 -0.23 -11.25
CA SER A 185 50.86 -1.13 -11.81
C SER A 185 51.89 -0.33 -12.59
#